data_AF-A0A2I0WAN8-F1
#
_entry.id   AF-A0A2I0WAN8-F1
#
_cell.length_a   1.000
_cell.length_b   1.000
_cell.length_c   1.000
_cell.angle_alpha   90.00
_cell.angle_beta   90.00
_cell.angle_gamma   90.00
#
_symmetry.space_group_name_H-M   'P 1'
#
loop_
_entity.id
_entity.type
_entity.pdbx_description
1 polymer ?
#
loop_
_entity_poly.entity_id
_entity_poly.type
_entity_poly.pdbx_seq_one_letter_code
_entity_poly.pdbx_strand_id
1 'polypeptide(L)'
;MPHLLRFLLLSTTPANAGRIISQIRDQLKFVGVMDPYSVRNNKFKGKFSAQSTEVSILDALRSSLRFKNILCEAVLKVLKSIDQPRNHKVIDLWFLMLIYKNGGSLQKDTQKILKKKIVDGCFCEALFDQCIAGNQELVKDYFPSFVSLSEYLLTCKEKQARKFGIHLYTLLFVEFKDTYSRQEVLGALVTHIGSGIAHEVCSALETLILLTMRYTEDLIPISSHISGILDYLECFQEDNLHKVYEVFSRLALAARSRAETIRSSIANEVLMIIRKQVSNADMMYRKMGVIGALKVVSTLGDVNAPLSFFSSQKSNSDDALELLQMSLDSCKLVPLTLILFYDELVALLEGSVLKPEIIEWIGKHASEFEPMFLSDLEGGQLPLSVPCDGIEGELWINLDGDASPIVLKILPLLSSSLQQQSDSLQILPSQFLLLSVVERLSNQGSLGGIDALLGCPLHLPSPRYLSGVHWKKLTEKQKHIVCFSLFYAVNWIRELLNAFSSQVVDKIENVTPNTKEETVKKLLKRLRNLV
;
A
#
# COMPACT_ATOMS: atom_id res chain seq x y z
N MET A 1 0.01 42.08 29.23
CA MET A 1 0.80 41.71 28.03
C MET A 1 0.11 42.08 26.71
N PRO A 2 -1.15 41.70 26.43
CA PRO A 2 -1.79 41.99 25.13
C PRO A 2 -1.86 43.48 24.76
N HIS A 3 -2.14 44.35 25.74
CA HIS A 3 -2.17 45.80 25.52
C HIS A 3 -0.80 46.39 25.16
N LEU A 4 0.27 45.91 25.78
CA LEU A 4 1.63 46.35 25.50
C LEU A 4 2.08 45.89 24.11
N LEU A 5 1.71 44.67 23.73
CA LEU A 5 1.97 44.15 22.39
C LEU A 5 1.18 44.93 21.32
N ARG A 6 -0.09 45.29 21.59
CA ARG A 6 -0.88 46.15 20.72
C ARG A 6 -0.28 47.55 20.58
N PHE A 7 0.21 48.15 21.67
CA PHE A 7 0.91 49.43 21.63
C PHE A 7 2.17 49.36 20.74
N LEU A 8 3.03 48.36 20.95
CA LEU A 8 4.24 48.16 20.14
C LEU A 8 3.93 48.00 18.65
N LEU A 9 2.91 47.22 18.31
CA LEU A 9 2.52 46.99 16.92
C LEU A 9 1.84 48.21 16.29
N LEU A 10 1.11 49.01 17.07
CA LEU A 10 0.54 50.29 16.62
C LEU A 10 1.62 51.33 16.32
N SER A 11 2.72 51.36 17.07
CA SER A 11 3.88 52.27 16.86
C SER A 11 4.85 51.85 15.74
N THR A 12 4.49 50.84 14.94
CA THR A 12 5.34 50.34 13.86
C THR A 12 5.47 51.32 12.69
N THR A 13 6.71 51.53 12.24
CA THR A 13 7.12 52.24 11.02
C THR A 13 7.93 51.29 10.11
N PRO A 14 8.08 51.59 8.80
CA PRO A 14 8.89 50.76 7.90
C PRO A 14 10.33 50.51 8.38
N ALA A 15 10.91 51.47 9.10
CA ALA A 15 12.29 51.38 9.60
C ALA A 15 12.44 50.47 10.84
N ASN A 16 11.42 50.37 11.70
CA ASN A 16 11.50 49.63 12.96
C ASN A 16 10.78 48.27 12.94
N ALA A 17 9.97 47.99 11.91
CA ALA A 17 9.12 46.79 11.83
C ALA A 17 9.90 45.48 12.03
N GLY A 18 11.01 45.28 11.31
CA GLY A 18 11.81 44.05 11.43
C GLY A 18 12.41 43.86 12.83
N ARG A 19 12.80 44.94 13.50
CA ARG A 19 13.35 44.91 14.87
C ARG A 19 12.27 44.57 15.89
N ILE A 20 11.08 45.15 15.75
CA ILE A 20 9.92 44.86 16.61
C ILE A 20 9.53 43.38 16.49
N ILE A 21 9.43 42.85 15.27
CA ILE A 21 9.10 41.43 15.06
C ILE A 21 10.16 40.49 15.69
N SER A 22 11.45 40.79 15.50
CA SER A 22 12.52 39.99 16.09
C SER A 22 12.47 40.01 17.62
N GLN A 23 12.21 41.17 18.23
CA GLN A 23 12.06 41.29 19.68
C GLN A 23 10.83 40.54 20.21
N ILE A 24 9.69 40.60 19.50
CA ILE A 24 8.51 39.81 19.87
C ILE A 24 8.85 38.32 19.84
N ARG A 25 9.52 37.85 18.79
CA ARG A 25 9.93 36.45 18.63
C ARG A 25 10.89 35.97 19.72
N ASP A 26 11.77 36.84 20.22
CA ASP A 26 12.73 36.49 21.26
C ASP A 26 12.13 36.50 22.67
N GLN A 27 11.23 37.45 22.94
CA GLN A 27 10.68 37.68 24.27
C GLN A 27 9.35 36.95 24.51
N LEU A 28 8.57 36.68 23.46
CA LEU A 28 7.27 36.01 23.60
C LEU A 28 7.48 34.49 23.69
N LYS A 29 7.38 33.95 24.90
CA LYS A 29 7.33 32.51 25.16
C LYS A 29 5.88 32.04 25.07
N PHE A 30 5.48 31.51 23.92
CA PHE A 30 4.22 30.81 23.75
C PHE A 30 4.36 29.41 24.39
N VAL A 31 3.51 29.04 25.34
CA VAL A 31 3.69 27.79 26.10
C VAL A 31 3.00 26.64 25.37
N GLY A 32 3.73 25.97 24.48
CA GLY A 32 3.33 24.67 23.90
C GLY A 32 3.84 23.46 24.69
N VAL A 33 4.35 23.64 25.91
CA VAL A 33 4.99 22.55 26.66
C VAL A 33 4.01 21.98 27.70
N MET A 34 3.26 20.95 27.32
CA MET A 34 2.82 19.95 28.32
C MET A 34 3.92 18.91 28.46
N ASP A 35 4.59 18.91 29.61
CA ASP A 35 5.55 17.89 30.01
C ASP A 35 4.78 16.57 30.26
N PRO A 36 5.09 15.45 29.56
CA PRO A 36 4.33 14.19 29.67
C PRO A 36 4.35 13.57 31.08
N TYR A 37 5.21 14.04 31.98
CA TYR A 37 5.26 13.60 33.38
C TYR A 37 4.27 14.31 34.31
N SER A 38 3.60 15.38 33.86
CA SER A 38 2.70 16.18 34.70
C SER A 38 1.26 15.64 34.83
N VAL A 39 0.91 14.59 34.07
CA VAL A 39 -0.45 14.03 34.03
C VAL A 39 -0.82 13.25 35.30
N ARG A 40 0.17 12.88 36.14
CA ARG A 40 -0.11 12.04 37.32
C ARG A 40 -0.53 12.78 38.58
N ASN A 41 -0.35 14.11 38.68
CA ASN A 41 -0.40 14.77 40.00
C ASN A 41 -1.25 16.04 40.16
N ASN A 42 -2.14 16.41 39.23
CA ASN A 42 -3.00 17.59 39.43
C ASN A 42 -4.50 17.25 39.48
N LYS A 43 -4.92 16.66 40.60
CA LYS A 43 -6.22 17.01 41.20
C LYS A 43 -6.02 18.37 41.88
N PHE A 44 -6.92 19.31 41.60
CA PHE A 44 -7.07 20.67 42.15
C PHE A 44 -6.52 21.86 41.33
N LYS A 45 -7.50 22.55 40.70
CA LYS A 45 -7.63 24.01 40.45
C LYS A 45 -6.47 24.72 39.73
N GLY A 46 -6.67 25.04 38.43
CA GLY A 46 -5.89 26.12 37.78
C GLY A 46 -5.74 26.16 36.25
N LYS A 47 -6.34 25.27 35.44
CA LYS A 47 -6.04 25.21 33.97
C LYS A 47 -6.63 26.33 33.09
N PHE A 48 -7.63 27.09 33.55
CA PHE A 48 -8.36 28.07 32.73
C PHE A 48 -7.67 29.45 32.54
N SER A 49 -6.69 29.81 33.36
CA SER A 49 -6.12 31.17 33.36
C SER A 49 -5.01 31.40 32.32
N ALA A 50 -4.29 30.36 31.91
CA ALA A 50 -3.18 30.49 30.95
C ALA A 50 -3.70 30.57 29.50
N GLN A 51 -4.65 29.71 29.12
CA GLN A 51 -5.23 29.68 27.77
C GLN A 51 -5.95 30.98 27.40
N SER A 52 -6.67 31.61 28.33
CA SER A 52 -7.35 32.90 28.08
C SER A 52 -6.36 34.04 27.79
N THR A 53 -5.16 33.98 28.35
CA THR A 53 -4.10 34.98 28.11
C THR A 53 -3.49 34.80 26.74
N GLU A 54 -3.23 33.57 26.31
CA GLU A 54 -2.67 33.26 24.99
C GLU A 54 -3.62 33.59 23.83
N VAL A 55 -4.91 33.29 24.00
CA VAL A 55 -5.96 33.71 23.05
C VAL A 55 -5.97 35.24 22.93
N SER A 56 -5.90 35.97 24.05
CA SER A 56 -5.84 37.44 24.05
C SER A 56 -4.58 38.00 23.38
N ILE A 57 -3.44 37.30 23.51
CA ILE A 57 -2.19 37.67 22.82
C ILE A 57 -2.32 37.47 21.31
N LEU A 58 -2.86 36.33 20.86
CA LEU A 58 -3.11 36.08 19.44
C LEU A 58 -4.13 37.05 18.87
N ASP A 59 -5.16 37.44 19.62
CA ASP A 59 -6.11 38.45 19.17
C ASP A 59 -5.47 39.84 18.99
N ALA A 60 -4.56 40.22 19.91
CA ALA A 60 -3.78 41.44 19.77
C ALA A 60 -2.84 41.39 18.54
N LEU A 61 -2.21 40.25 18.27
CA LEU A 61 -1.39 40.03 17.07
C LEU A 61 -2.24 40.08 15.80
N ARG A 62 -3.33 39.31 15.76
CA ARG A 62 -4.29 39.22 14.64
C ARG A 62 -4.81 40.59 14.25
N SER A 63 -5.36 41.34 15.21
CA SER A 63 -5.90 42.67 14.96
C SER A 63 -4.83 43.61 14.41
N SER A 64 -3.59 43.51 14.87
CA SER A 64 -2.50 44.37 14.40
C SER A 64 -2.01 44.01 13.00
N LEU A 65 -1.94 42.73 12.67
CA LEU A 65 -1.49 42.24 11.35
C LEU A 65 -2.54 42.43 10.26
N ARG A 66 -3.83 42.29 10.60
CA ARG A 66 -4.93 42.43 9.63
C ARG A 66 -4.98 43.79 8.92
N PHE A 67 -4.58 44.87 9.60
CA PHE A 67 -4.71 46.24 9.09
C PHE A 67 -3.39 46.85 8.61
N LYS A 68 -2.25 46.15 8.70
CA LYS A 68 -0.92 46.70 8.39
C LYS A 68 -0.07 45.76 7.55
N ASN A 69 -0.12 45.89 6.23
CA ASN A 69 0.70 45.10 5.30
C ASN A 69 2.21 45.19 5.56
N ILE A 70 2.71 46.37 6.00
CA ILE A 70 4.12 46.59 6.37
C ILE A 70 4.59 45.59 7.44
N LEU A 71 3.73 45.28 8.43
CA LEU A 71 4.05 44.30 9.46
C LEU A 71 4.09 42.89 8.89
N CYS A 72 3.12 42.52 8.04
CA CYS A 72 3.08 41.23 7.38
C CYS A 72 4.35 41.00 6.53
N GLU A 73 4.75 41.97 5.72
CA GLU A 73 5.96 41.91 4.91
C GLU A 73 7.23 41.80 5.77
N ALA A 74 7.30 42.55 6.86
CA ALA A 74 8.42 42.46 7.81
C ALA A 74 8.52 41.06 8.44
N VAL A 75 7.39 40.47 8.85
CA VAL A 75 7.33 39.10 9.36
C VAL A 75 7.84 38.11 8.31
N LEU A 76 7.30 38.15 7.09
CA LEU A 76 7.70 37.22 6.02
C LEU A 76 9.20 37.36 5.69
N LYS A 77 9.75 38.59 5.71
CA LYS A 77 11.17 38.84 5.49
C LYS A 77 12.06 38.24 6.59
N VAL A 78 11.68 38.41 7.86
CA VAL A 78 12.41 37.85 9.01
C VAL A 78 12.36 36.32 8.98
N LEU A 79 11.20 35.73 8.71
CA LEU A 79 11.05 34.27 8.68
C LEU A 79 11.78 33.64 7.49
N LYS A 80 11.85 34.34 6.36
CA LYS A 80 12.61 33.87 5.19
C LYS A 80 14.11 33.75 5.47
N SER A 81 14.69 34.65 6.28
CA SER A 81 16.13 34.66 6.57
C SER A 81 16.59 33.63 7.62
N ILE A 82 15.67 32.89 8.25
CA ILE A 82 16.01 31.90 9.28
C ILE A 82 16.13 30.53 8.63
N ASP A 83 17.35 30.02 8.50
CA ASP A 83 17.63 28.78 7.76
C ASP A 83 17.94 27.57 8.64
N GLN A 84 17.99 27.74 9.96
CA GLN A 84 18.32 26.66 10.90
C GLN A 84 17.05 26.18 11.62
N PRO A 85 16.74 24.87 11.64
CA PRO A 85 15.53 24.33 12.27
C PRO A 85 15.40 24.73 13.74
N ARG A 86 16.50 24.60 14.50
CA ARG A 86 16.59 24.96 15.93
C ARG A 86 16.25 26.42 16.25
N ASN A 87 16.35 27.29 15.25
CA ASN A 87 16.07 28.69 15.49
C ASN A 87 14.57 28.94 15.47
N HIS A 88 13.78 28.19 14.69
CA HIS A 88 12.34 28.36 14.55
C HIS A 88 11.57 28.01 15.83
N LYS A 89 10.54 28.81 16.14
CA LYS A 89 9.72 28.72 17.36
C LYS A 89 8.23 28.68 16.99
N VAL A 90 7.36 28.20 17.89
CA VAL A 90 5.90 28.11 17.67
C VAL A 90 5.28 29.46 17.26
N ILE A 91 5.80 30.57 17.76
CA ILE A 91 5.34 31.91 17.38
C ILE A 91 5.56 32.23 15.90
N ASP A 92 6.60 31.66 15.27
CA ASP A 92 6.87 31.83 13.84
C ASP A 92 5.75 31.21 13.01
N LEU A 93 5.24 30.06 13.44
CA LEU A 93 4.09 29.41 12.81
C LEU A 93 2.81 30.22 13.02
N TRP A 94 2.55 30.72 14.23
CA TRP A 94 1.39 31.60 14.47
C TRP A 94 1.44 32.85 13.60
N PHE A 95 2.60 33.49 13.46
CA PHE A 95 2.77 34.61 12.55
C PHE A 95 2.39 34.25 11.11
N LEU A 96 2.87 33.11 10.61
CA LEU A 96 2.51 32.64 9.27
C LEU A 96 1.01 32.34 9.16
N MET A 97 0.39 31.67 10.13
CA MET A 97 -1.04 31.34 10.10
C MET A 97 -1.94 32.56 10.22
N LEU A 98 -1.55 33.57 11.00
CA LEU A 98 -2.24 34.86 11.09
C LEU A 98 -2.22 35.60 9.75
N ILE A 99 -1.07 35.60 9.06
CA ILE A 99 -0.94 36.21 7.73
C ILE A 99 -1.71 35.39 6.69
N TYR A 100 -1.63 34.06 6.78
CA TYR A 100 -2.35 33.14 5.91
C TYR A 100 -3.86 33.41 5.92
N LYS A 101 -4.44 33.57 7.12
CA LYS A 101 -5.87 33.83 7.33
C LYS A 101 -6.33 35.17 6.73
N ASN A 102 -5.45 36.14 6.54
CA ASN A 102 -5.80 37.42 5.92
C ASN A 102 -6.13 37.28 4.41
N GLY A 103 -5.71 36.19 3.77
CA GLY A 103 -6.00 35.92 2.35
C GLY A 103 -5.16 36.75 1.36
N GLY A 104 -5.57 36.73 0.08
CA GLY A 104 -4.98 37.56 -0.97
C GLY A 104 -3.57 37.16 -1.40
N SER A 105 -2.75 38.14 -1.81
CA SER A 105 -1.36 37.91 -2.25
C SER A 105 -0.47 37.36 -1.13
N LEU A 106 -0.65 37.87 0.09
CA LEU A 106 0.11 37.47 1.27
C LEU A 106 -0.09 36.00 1.63
N GLN A 107 -1.27 35.43 1.39
CA GLN A 107 -1.52 34.01 1.58
C GLN A 107 -0.64 33.16 0.65
N LYS A 108 -0.55 33.51 -0.64
CA LYS A 108 0.29 32.79 -1.61
C LYS A 108 1.78 32.90 -1.28
N ASP A 109 2.22 34.04 -0.79
CA ASP A 109 3.62 34.23 -0.37
C ASP A 109 3.93 33.42 0.90
N THR A 110 2.98 33.37 1.84
CA THR A 110 3.06 32.54 3.04
C THR A 110 3.13 31.05 2.68
N GLN A 111 2.29 30.58 1.76
CA GLN A 111 2.32 29.21 1.23
C GLN A 111 3.69 28.84 0.66
N LYS A 112 4.28 29.72 -0.17
CA LYS A 112 5.61 29.50 -0.76
C LYS A 112 6.69 29.42 0.30
N ILE A 113 6.65 30.27 1.33
CA ILE A 113 7.62 30.25 2.43
C ILE A 113 7.47 28.98 3.26
N LEU A 114 6.23 28.62 3.66
CA LEU A 114 5.94 27.37 4.39
C LEU A 114 6.45 26.15 3.62
N LYS A 115 6.07 26.02 2.35
CA LYS A 115 6.54 24.94 1.47
C LYS A 115 8.06 24.88 1.43
N LYS A 116 8.72 26.01 1.16
CA LYS A 116 10.18 26.05 1.07
C LYS A 116 10.82 25.61 2.39
N LYS A 117 10.36 26.14 3.53
CA LYS A 117 10.92 25.78 4.85
C LYS A 117 10.66 24.31 5.21
N ILE A 118 9.55 23.71 4.77
CA ILE A 118 9.29 22.27 4.93
C ILE A 118 10.23 21.43 4.05
N VAL A 119 10.34 21.77 2.76
CA VAL A 119 11.19 21.03 1.81
C VAL A 119 12.67 21.12 2.16
N ASP A 120 13.12 22.29 2.64
CA ASP A 120 14.48 22.52 3.11
C ASP A 120 14.74 21.89 4.52
N GLY A 121 13.73 21.25 5.13
CA GLY A 121 13.85 20.64 6.46
C GLY A 121 13.97 21.63 7.62
N CYS A 122 13.71 22.92 7.39
CA CYS A 122 13.71 23.96 8.43
C CYS A 122 12.51 23.84 9.36
N PHE A 123 11.35 23.43 8.84
CA PHE A 123 10.16 23.15 9.63
C PHE A 123 9.98 21.64 9.79
N CYS A 124 10.08 21.18 11.03
CA CYS A 124 9.84 19.79 11.42
C CYS A 124 8.42 19.61 11.95
N GLU A 125 7.90 18.39 11.88
CA GLU A 125 6.58 17.99 12.39
C GLU A 125 6.37 18.42 13.85
N ALA A 126 7.40 18.25 14.69
CA ALA A 126 7.38 18.66 16.11
C ALA A 126 6.99 20.14 16.35
N LEU A 127 7.27 21.04 15.40
CA LEU A 127 6.88 22.45 15.52
C LEU A 127 5.36 22.63 15.41
N PHE A 128 4.72 21.87 14.53
CA PHE A 128 3.27 21.88 14.36
C PHE A 128 2.57 21.08 15.45
N ASP A 129 3.16 19.97 15.91
CA ASP A 129 2.68 19.23 17.08
C ASP A 129 2.57 20.16 18.29
N GLN A 130 3.63 20.92 18.61
CA GLN A 130 3.62 21.88 19.72
C GLN A 130 2.62 23.04 19.52
N CYS A 131 2.29 23.36 18.28
CA CYS A 131 1.35 24.42 17.95
C CYS A 131 -0.11 23.96 18.09
N ILE A 132 -0.41 22.73 17.67
CA ILE A 132 -1.77 22.24 17.52
C ILE A 132 -2.17 21.32 18.68
N ALA A 133 -1.33 20.36 19.04
CA ALA A 133 -1.66 19.33 20.02
C ALA A 133 -1.90 19.92 21.41
N GLY A 134 -3.06 19.63 22.00
CA GLY A 134 -3.48 20.13 23.31
C GLY A 134 -3.93 21.60 23.34
N ASN A 135 -3.98 22.27 22.18
CA ASN A 135 -4.31 23.69 22.04
C ASN A 135 -5.61 23.93 21.24
N GLN A 136 -6.54 22.96 21.23
CA GLN A 136 -7.81 23.01 20.48
C GLN A 136 -8.52 24.37 20.49
N GLU A 137 -8.77 24.96 21.66
CA GLU A 137 -9.50 26.25 21.79
C GLU A 137 -8.82 27.41 21.07
N LEU A 138 -7.49 27.41 21.07
CA LEU A 138 -6.67 28.45 20.46
C LEU A 138 -6.55 28.26 18.94
N VAL A 139 -6.56 27.01 18.47
CA VAL A 139 -6.48 26.64 17.05
C VAL A 139 -7.84 26.69 16.36
N LYS A 140 -8.94 26.55 17.10
CA LYS A 140 -10.33 26.45 16.57
C LYS A 140 -10.67 27.51 15.53
N ASP A 141 -10.35 28.77 15.82
CA ASP A 141 -10.58 29.90 14.90
C ASP A 141 -9.76 29.82 13.60
N TYR A 142 -8.64 29.10 13.62
CA TYR A 142 -7.68 28.95 12.51
C TYR A 142 -7.77 27.59 11.84
N PHE A 143 -8.65 26.71 12.30
CA PHE A 143 -8.83 25.36 11.75
C PHE A 143 -8.99 25.36 10.21
N PRO A 144 -9.85 26.19 9.59
CA PRO A 144 -9.97 26.23 8.12
C PRO A 144 -8.67 26.66 7.42
N SER A 145 -7.85 27.49 8.07
CA SER A 145 -6.55 27.90 7.52
C SER A 145 -5.53 26.75 7.55
N PHE A 146 -5.55 25.91 8.59
CA PHE A 146 -4.71 24.71 8.65
C PHE A 146 -5.18 23.62 7.68
N VAL A 147 -6.49 23.44 7.50
CA VAL A 147 -7.04 22.55 6.46
C VAL A 147 -6.59 23.02 5.08
N SER A 148 -6.79 24.30 4.75
CA SER A 148 -6.34 24.88 3.47
C SER A 148 -4.82 24.79 3.24
N LEU A 149 -4.01 24.89 4.30
CA LEU A 149 -2.57 24.66 4.19
C LEU A 149 -2.26 23.19 3.88
N SER A 150 -2.97 22.26 4.53
CA SER A 150 -2.83 20.82 4.29
C SER A 150 -3.22 20.46 2.85
N GLU A 151 -4.31 21.05 2.34
CA GLU A 151 -4.72 20.93 0.93
C GLU A 151 -3.61 21.37 -0.01
N TYR A 152 -3.06 22.57 0.20
CA TYR A 152 -1.96 23.08 -0.61
C TYR A 152 -0.74 22.14 -0.59
N LEU A 153 -0.37 21.61 0.58
CA LEU A 153 0.77 20.71 0.71
C LEU A 153 0.57 19.37 -0.02
N LEU A 154 -0.64 18.82 -0.03
CA LEU A 154 -0.95 17.57 -0.76
C LEU A 154 -0.90 17.75 -2.29
N THR A 155 -1.26 18.94 -2.80
CA THR A 155 -1.17 19.27 -4.23
C THR A 155 0.27 19.50 -4.72
N CYS A 156 1.25 19.56 -3.81
CA CYS A 156 2.64 19.81 -4.17
C CYS A 156 3.32 18.57 -4.79
N LYS A 157 4.19 18.81 -5.79
CA LYS A 157 4.96 17.74 -6.47
C LYS A 157 6.07 17.14 -5.60
N GLU A 158 6.57 17.90 -4.62
CA GLU A 158 7.64 17.49 -3.74
C GLU A 158 7.16 16.49 -2.68
N LYS A 159 7.78 15.31 -2.61
CA LYS A 159 7.39 14.23 -1.67
C LYS A 159 7.42 14.69 -0.21
N GLN A 160 8.38 15.55 0.18
CA GLN A 160 8.47 16.07 1.54
C GLN A 160 7.29 16.97 1.92
N ALA A 161 6.83 17.81 0.99
CA ALA A 161 5.65 18.65 1.23
C ALA A 161 4.39 17.79 1.44
N ARG A 162 4.20 16.75 0.61
CA ARG A 162 3.06 15.84 0.75
C ARG A 162 3.09 15.05 2.05
N LYS A 163 4.26 14.49 2.43
CA LYS A 163 4.43 13.83 3.74
C LYS A 163 4.02 14.74 4.89
N PHE A 164 4.42 16.02 4.83
CA PHE A 164 4.04 17.00 5.83
C PHE A 164 2.53 17.28 5.84
N GLY A 165 1.89 17.36 4.67
CA GLY A 165 0.44 17.50 4.58
C GLY A 165 -0.32 16.28 5.15
N ILE A 166 0.17 15.05 4.92
CA ILE A 166 -0.38 13.83 5.55
C ILE A 166 -0.31 13.96 7.09
N HIS A 167 0.84 14.39 7.61
CA HIS A 167 1.02 14.64 9.04
C HIS A 167 0.03 15.69 9.57
N LEU A 168 -0.15 16.82 8.87
CA LEU A 168 -1.08 17.87 9.30
C LEU A 168 -2.55 17.43 9.29
N TYR A 169 -3.02 16.74 8.23
CA TYR A 169 -4.37 16.20 8.22
C TYR A 169 -4.60 15.24 9.39
N THR A 170 -3.61 14.40 9.68
CA THR A 170 -3.66 13.46 10.81
C THR A 170 -3.74 14.22 12.13
N LEU A 171 -2.88 15.22 12.33
CA LEU A 171 -2.83 16.03 13.55
C LEU A 171 -4.14 16.79 13.78
N LEU A 172 -4.73 17.38 12.73
CA LEU A 172 -6.03 18.05 12.80
C LEU A 172 -7.17 17.09 13.15
N PHE A 173 -7.20 15.90 12.54
CA PHE A 173 -8.22 14.89 12.83
C PHE A 173 -8.17 14.39 14.29
N VAL A 174 -6.96 14.31 14.86
CA VAL A 174 -6.71 13.83 16.23
C VAL A 174 -7.06 14.88 17.26
N GLU A 175 -6.64 16.13 17.05
CA GLU A 175 -6.88 17.22 18.00
C GLU A 175 -8.37 17.61 18.03
N PHE A 176 -9.02 17.68 16.87
CA PHE A 176 -10.43 18.07 16.78
C PHE A 176 -11.34 16.84 16.76
N LYS A 177 -11.93 16.54 17.92
CA LYS A 177 -12.78 15.36 18.10
C LYS A 177 -14.25 15.57 17.72
N ASP A 178 -14.66 16.80 17.45
CA ASP A 178 -16.02 17.08 17.03
C ASP A 178 -16.27 16.58 15.60
N THR A 179 -17.51 16.16 15.35
CA THR A 179 -17.92 15.57 14.08
C THR A 179 -17.71 16.52 12.91
N TYR A 180 -17.95 17.81 13.10
CA TYR A 180 -17.83 18.82 12.04
C TYR A 180 -16.38 18.94 11.54
N SER A 181 -15.42 19.18 12.43
CA SER A 181 -14.01 19.29 12.05
C SER A 181 -13.47 18.00 11.43
N ARG A 182 -13.86 16.83 11.94
CA ARG A 182 -13.47 15.55 11.33
C ARG A 182 -14.04 15.38 9.92
N GLN A 183 -15.30 15.75 9.71
CA GLN A 183 -15.95 15.72 8.38
C GLN A 183 -15.28 16.68 7.40
N GLU A 184 -14.86 17.87 7.83
CA GLU A 184 -14.12 18.82 6.98
C GLU A 184 -12.77 18.21 6.51
N VAL A 185 -12.02 17.57 7.42
CA VAL A 185 -10.78 16.86 7.05
C VAL A 185 -11.07 15.74 6.05
N LEU A 186 -12.09 14.92 6.30
CA LEU A 186 -12.45 13.82 5.39
C LEU A 186 -12.95 14.34 4.04
N GLY A 187 -13.73 15.43 4.01
CA GLY A 187 -14.21 16.06 2.79
C GLY A 187 -13.07 16.61 1.92
N ALA A 188 -12.07 17.23 2.54
CA ALA A 188 -10.86 17.65 1.84
C ALA A 188 -10.08 16.46 1.26
N LEU A 189 -9.95 15.36 2.01
CA LEU A 189 -9.33 14.13 1.51
C LEU A 189 -10.11 13.49 0.35
N VAL A 190 -11.44 13.42 0.43
CA VAL A 190 -12.30 12.93 -0.66
C VAL A 190 -12.13 13.79 -1.91
N THR A 191 -12.02 15.12 -1.75
CA THR A 191 -11.78 16.05 -2.86
C THR A 191 -10.44 15.77 -3.55
N HIS A 192 -9.37 15.53 -2.77
CA HIS A 192 -8.06 15.14 -3.32
C HIS A 192 -8.12 13.79 -4.05
N ILE A 193 -8.87 12.83 -3.53
CA ILE A 193 -9.06 11.51 -4.15
C ILE A 193 -9.82 11.64 -5.48
N GLY A 194 -10.78 12.57 -5.56
CA GLY A 194 -11.51 12.88 -6.78
C GLY A 194 -10.76 13.76 -7.80
N SER A 195 -9.57 14.28 -7.47
CA SER A 195 -8.82 15.21 -8.34
C SER A 195 -8.31 14.60 -9.65
N GLY A 196 -8.13 13.27 -9.69
CA GLY A 196 -7.49 12.57 -10.81
C GLY A 196 -5.96 12.75 -10.89
N ILE A 197 -5.34 13.52 -9.98
CA ILE A 197 -3.90 13.76 -9.97
C ILE A 197 -3.20 12.64 -9.19
N ALA A 198 -2.47 11.76 -9.88
CA ALA A 198 -1.95 10.51 -9.33
C ALA A 198 -1.23 10.63 -7.96
N HIS A 199 -0.34 11.61 -7.79
CA HIS A 199 0.41 11.78 -6.54
C HIS A 199 -0.43 12.38 -5.39
N GLU A 200 -1.45 13.17 -5.73
CA GLU A 200 -2.39 13.77 -4.78
C GLU A 200 -3.36 12.71 -4.27
N VAL A 201 -3.97 11.95 -5.18
CA VAL A 201 -4.83 10.79 -4.87
C VAL A 201 -4.08 9.79 -3.99
N CYS A 202 -2.85 9.44 -4.37
CA CYS A 202 -1.98 8.54 -3.60
C CYS A 202 -1.76 9.01 -2.16
N SER A 203 -1.47 10.30 -1.97
CA SER A 203 -1.16 10.86 -0.63
C SER A 203 -2.42 11.01 0.23
N ALA A 204 -3.56 11.32 -0.39
CA ALA A 204 -4.84 11.38 0.31
C ALA A 204 -5.29 9.98 0.78
N LEU A 205 -5.14 8.95 -0.06
CA LEU A 205 -5.40 7.56 0.34
C LEU A 205 -4.43 7.08 1.42
N GLU A 206 -3.15 7.44 1.36
CA GLU A 206 -2.18 7.16 2.43
C GLU A 206 -2.61 7.80 3.77
N THR A 207 -3.18 9.01 3.71
CA THR A 207 -3.75 9.66 4.91
C THR A 207 -4.94 8.87 5.44
N LEU A 208 -5.89 8.45 4.59
CA LEU A 208 -7.03 7.64 5.01
C LEU A 208 -6.61 6.27 5.57
N ILE A 209 -5.57 5.64 5.03
CA ILE A 209 -5.00 4.41 5.59
C ILE A 209 -4.47 4.68 7.00
N LEU A 210 -3.70 5.76 7.20
CA LEU A 210 -3.17 6.11 8.51
C LEU A 210 -4.28 6.37 9.54
N LEU A 211 -5.34 7.08 9.12
CA LEU A 211 -6.51 7.33 9.97
C LEU A 211 -7.27 6.05 10.28
N THR A 212 -7.49 5.16 9.30
CA THR A 212 -8.17 3.88 9.51
C THR A 212 -7.35 2.89 10.32
N MET A 213 -6.01 2.96 10.30
CA MET A 213 -5.16 2.11 11.15
C MET A 213 -5.17 2.53 12.62
N ARG A 214 -5.25 3.84 12.90
CA ARG A 214 -5.08 4.37 14.28
C ARG A 214 -6.37 4.80 14.95
N TYR A 215 -7.38 5.20 14.17
CA TYR A 215 -8.59 5.86 14.64
C TYR A 215 -9.85 5.26 14.01
N THR A 216 -9.86 3.95 13.77
CA THR A 216 -10.99 3.25 13.12
C THR A 216 -12.31 3.47 13.86
N GLU A 217 -12.30 3.38 15.19
CA GLU A 217 -13.48 3.55 16.05
C GLU A 217 -14.11 4.94 15.94
N ASP A 218 -13.28 5.95 15.68
CA ASP A 218 -13.65 7.35 15.49
C ASP A 218 -14.16 7.62 14.06
N LEU A 219 -13.71 6.83 13.08
CA LEU A 219 -14.11 6.96 11.67
C LEU A 219 -15.42 6.26 11.35
N ILE A 220 -15.75 5.14 12.01
CA ILE A 220 -16.99 4.37 11.75
C ILE A 220 -18.25 5.26 11.75
N PRO A 221 -18.50 6.13 12.75
CA PRO A 221 -19.71 6.95 12.79
C PRO A 221 -19.83 7.96 11.63
N ILE A 222 -18.71 8.31 10.99
CA ILE A 222 -18.64 9.29 9.91
C ILE A 222 -18.28 8.65 8.56
N SER A 223 -18.22 7.33 8.47
CA SER A 223 -17.73 6.61 7.28
C SER A 223 -18.58 6.83 6.03
N SER A 224 -19.86 7.19 6.19
CA SER A 224 -20.74 7.56 5.07
C SER A 224 -20.20 8.75 4.26
N HIS A 225 -19.36 9.61 4.85
CA HIS A 225 -18.75 10.75 4.17
C HIS A 225 -17.68 10.33 3.15
N ILE A 226 -17.13 9.12 3.31
CA ILE A 226 -16.12 8.58 2.41
C ILE A 226 -16.66 7.45 1.52
N SER A 227 -17.83 6.86 1.82
CA SER A 227 -18.44 5.78 1.03
C SER A 227 -18.56 6.10 -0.47
N GLY A 228 -18.80 7.38 -0.83
CA GLY A 228 -18.89 7.80 -2.24
C GLY A 228 -17.61 7.55 -3.06
N ILE A 229 -16.46 7.28 -2.43
CA ILE A 229 -15.24 6.84 -3.13
C ILE A 229 -15.48 5.52 -3.88
N LEU A 230 -16.34 4.64 -3.35
CA LEU A 230 -16.64 3.33 -3.94
C LEU A 230 -17.40 3.43 -5.27
N ASP A 231 -18.07 4.56 -5.54
CA ASP A 231 -18.79 4.78 -6.80
C ASP A 231 -17.85 5.10 -7.98
N TYR A 232 -16.59 5.47 -7.69
CA TYR A 232 -15.61 5.91 -8.69
C TYR A 232 -14.41 4.97 -8.80
N LEU A 233 -14.56 3.70 -8.43
CA LEU A 233 -13.46 2.71 -8.42
C LEU A 233 -12.76 2.57 -9.78
N GLU A 234 -13.51 2.78 -10.86
CA GLU A 234 -13.05 2.68 -12.25
C GLU A 234 -11.98 3.73 -12.60
N CYS A 235 -11.96 4.85 -11.88
CA CYS A 235 -11.06 5.97 -12.14
C CYS A 235 -9.67 5.77 -11.50
N PHE A 236 -9.48 4.77 -10.63
CA PHE A 236 -8.23 4.58 -9.92
C PHE A 236 -7.23 3.73 -10.71
N GLN A 237 -5.96 4.11 -10.60
CA GLN A 237 -4.84 3.24 -10.92
C GLN A 237 -4.78 2.08 -9.92
N GLU A 238 -4.18 0.96 -10.32
CA GLU A 238 -4.09 -0.28 -9.54
C GLU A 238 -3.54 -0.06 -8.12
N ASP A 239 -2.41 0.61 -7.96
CA ASP A 239 -1.83 0.94 -6.64
C ASP A 239 -2.80 1.70 -5.72
N ASN A 240 -3.59 2.61 -6.29
CA ASN A 240 -4.58 3.38 -5.53
C ASN A 240 -5.82 2.55 -5.24
N LEU A 241 -6.19 1.62 -6.13
CA LEU A 241 -7.29 0.69 -5.92
C LEU A 241 -7.01 -0.24 -4.73
N HIS A 242 -5.79 -0.77 -4.60
CA HIS A 242 -5.39 -1.54 -3.41
C HIS A 242 -5.56 -0.72 -2.12
N LYS A 243 -5.20 0.57 -2.14
CA LYS A 243 -5.33 1.47 -0.99
C LYS A 243 -6.79 1.75 -0.64
N VAL A 244 -7.64 1.96 -1.65
CA VAL A 244 -9.09 2.13 -1.45
C VAL A 244 -9.65 0.89 -0.76
N TYR A 245 -9.39 -0.29 -1.32
CA TYR A 245 -9.86 -1.54 -0.70
C TYR A 245 -9.27 -1.77 0.69
N GLU A 246 -8.04 -1.32 0.97
CA GLU A 246 -7.46 -1.42 2.30
C GLU A 246 -8.25 -0.60 3.32
N VAL A 247 -8.53 0.68 3.01
CA VAL A 247 -9.35 1.58 3.85
C VAL A 247 -10.71 0.94 4.13
N PHE A 248 -11.40 0.50 3.08
CA PHE A 248 -12.76 -0.02 3.22
C PHE A 248 -12.84 -1.41 3.84
N SER A 249 -11.85 -2.28 3.63
CA SER A 249 -11.79 -3.60 4.29
C SER A 249 -11.60 -3.46 5.79
N ARG A 250 -10.72 -2.54 6.24
CA ARG A 250 -10.51 -2.25 7.67
C ARG A 250 -11.77 -1.67 8.32
N LEU A 251 -12.41 -0.71 7.65
CA LEU A 251 -13.67 -0.13 8.14
C LEU A 251 -14.79 -1.16 8.19
N ALA A 252 -14.90 -2.03 7.17
CA ALA A 252 -15.88 -3.11 7.14
C ALA A 252 -15.67 -4.07 8.31
N LEU A 253 -14.43 -4.50 8.57
CA LEU A 253 -14.13 -5.39 9.70
C LEU A 253 -14.49 -4.74 11.05
N ALA A 254 -14.06 -3.50 11.28
CA ALA A 254 -14.30 -2.81 12.54
C ALA A 254 -15.80 -2.50 12.76
N ALA A 255 -16.54 -2.20 11.70
CA ALA A 255 -17.99 -2.04 11.77
C ALA A 255 -18.70 -3.35 12.15
N ARG A 256 -18.21 -4.52 11.68
CA ARG A 256 -18.77 -5.84 12.03
C ARG A 256 -18.61 -6.21 13.51
N SER A 257 -17.56 -5.73 14.18
CA SER A 257 -17.33 -6.02 15.60
C SER A 257 -18.26 -5.26 16.57
N ARG A 258 -19.06 -4.30 16.10
CA ARG A 258 -20.00 -3.54 16.94
C ARG A 258 -21.41 -4.13 16.85
N ALA A 259 -21.81 -4.91 17.87
CA ALA A 259 -23.06 -5.68 17.88
C ALA A 259 -24.37 -4.87 17.93
N GLU A 260 -24.36 -3.56 18.25
CA GLU A 260 -25.60 -2.93 18.75
C GLU A 260 -26.21 -1.74 18.00
N THR A 261 -25.61 -1.08 17.00
CA THR A 261 -26.34 0.09 16.42
C THR A 261 -26.12 0.46 14.96
N ILE A 262 -25.29 -0.26 14.21
CA ILE A 262 -25.27 -0.15 12.74
C ILE A 262 -24.94 -1.55 12.25
N ARG A 263 -25.96 -2.38 12.03
CA ARG A 263 -25.77 -3.63 11.29
C ARG A 263 -25.36 -3.25 9.86
N SER A 264 -24.04 -3.11 9.68
CA SER A 264 -23.26 -3.36 8.47
C SER A 264 -23.61 -2.60 7.18
N SER A 265 -23.93 -1.29 7.18
CA SER A 265 -24.12 -0.58 5.90
C SER A 265 -22.84 -0.61 5.04
N ILE A 266 -21.72 -0.14 5.57
CA ILE A 266 -20.44 -0.09 4.85
C ILE A 266 -19.87 -1.48 4.57
N ALA A 267 -19.98 -2.41 5.52
CA ALA A 267 -19.48 -3.78 5.32
C ALA A 267 -20.31 -4.54 4.27
N ASN A 268 -21.64 -4.40 4.27
CA ASN A 268 -22.49 -5.02 3.25
C ASN A 268 -22.30 -4.36 1.89
N GLU A 269 -22.15 -3.03 1.84
CA GLU A 269 -21.89 -2.26 0.62
C GLU A 269 -20.59 -2.73 -0.04
N VAL A 270 -19.49 -2.78 0.71
CA VAL A 270 -18.18 -3.25 0.22
C VAL A 270 -18.26 -4.69 -0.28
N LEU A 271 -18.86 -5.60 0.49
CA LEU A 271 -19.01 -7.00 0.07
C LEU A 271 -19.92 -7.16 -1.15
N MET A 272 -20.99 -6.36 -1.25
CA MET A 272 -21.90 -6.39 -2.41
C MET A 272 -21.19 -5.92 -3.67
N ILE A 273 -20.42 -4.83 -3.59
CA ILE A 273 -19.62 -4.30 -4.70
C ILE A 273 -18.60 -5.36 -5.15
N ILE A 274 -17.83 -5.93 -4.22
CA ILE A 274 -16.83 -6.95 -4.52
C ILE A 274 -17.48 -8.17 -5.19
N ARG A 275 -18.56 -8.71 -4.63
CA ARG A 275 -19.27 -9.88 -5.21
C ARG A 275 -19.78 -9.61 -6.63
N LYS A 276 -20.32 -8.41 -6.88
CA LYS A 276 -20.79 -7.98 -8.20
C LYS A 276 -19.63 -7.86 -9.19
N GLN A 277 -18.49 -7.33 -8.75
CA GLN A 277 -17.31 -7.14 -9.57
C GLN A 277 -16.60 -8.45 -9.92
N VAL A 278 -16.39 -9.33 -8.94
CA VAL A 278 -15.79 -10.67 -9.14
C VAL A 278 -16.60 -11.49 -10.15
N SER A 279 -17.92 -11.39 -10.11
CA SER A 279 -18.82 -12.11 -11.02
C SER A 279 -19.01 -11.42 -12.37
N ASN A 280 -18.33 -10.30 -12.63
CA ASN A 280 -18.53 -9.53 -13.86
C ASN A 280 -17.87 -10.22 -15.06
N ALA A 281 -18.53 -10.14 -16.23
CA ALA A 281 -18.00 -10.67 -17.49
C ALA A 281 -16.78 -9.87 -17.98
N ASP A 282 -16.74 -8.57 -17.70
CA ASP A 282 -15.65 -7.69 -18.08
C ASP A 282 -14.45 -7.85 -17.14
N MET A 283 -13.29 -8.05 -17.75
CA MET A 283 -11.99 -8.27 -17.10
C MET A 283 -11.57 -7.13 -16.18
N MET A 284 -11.88 -5.88 -16.55
CA MET A 284 -11.52 -4.70 -15.74
C MET A 284 -12.21 -4.76 -14.39
N TYR A 285 -13.53 -4.98 -14.39
CA TYR A 285 -14.30 -5.10 -13.14
C TYR A 285 -13.96 -6.37 -12.39
N ARG A 286 -13.70 -7.49 -13.08
CA ARG A 286 -13.26 -8.72 -12.42
C ARG A 286 -11.94 -8.54 -11.67
N LYS A 287 -10.96 -7.87 -12.30
CA LYS A 287 -9.68 -7.53 -11.66
C LYS A 287 -9.91 -6.68 -10.41
N MET A 288 -10.76 -5.65 -10.48
CA MET A 288 -11.11 -4.82 -9.32
C MET A 288 -11.73 -5.66 -8.19
N GLY A 289 -12.63 -6.56 -8.54
CA GLY A 289 -13.28 -7.46 -7.60
C GLY A 289 -12.30 -8.40 -6.92
N VAL A 290 -11.34 -8.98 -7.66
CA VAL A 290 -10.31 -9.88 -7.12
C VAL A 290 -9.39 -9.13 -6.14
N ILE A 291 -8.91 -7.94 -6.50
CA ILE A 291 -8.09 -7.10 -5.62
C ILE A 291 -8.86 -6.80 -4.32
N GLY A 292 -10.12 -6.39 -4.43
CA GLY A 292 -10.96 -6.09 -3.28
C GLY A 292 -11.25 -7.31 -2.41
N ALA A 293 -11.58 -8.44 -3.04
CA ALA A 293 -11.83 -9.70 -2.36
C ALA A 293 -10.61 -10.14 -1.53
N LEU A 294 -9.42 -10.12 -2.14
CA LEU A 294 -8.19 -10.52 -1.47
C LEU A 294 -7.78 -9.53 -0.38
N LYS A 295 -8.06 -8.23 -0.53
CA LYS A 295 -7.86 -7.27 0.56
C LYS A 295 -8.78 -7.52 1.77
N VAL A 296 -10.03 -7.91 1.52
CA VAL A 296 -10.96 -8.34 2.58
C VAL A 296 -10.48 -9.64 3.23
N VAL A 297 -10.04 -10.62 2.45
CA VAL A 297 -9.45 -11.89 2.96
C VAL A 297 -8.25 -11.61 3.85
N SER A 298 -7.33 -10.74 3.43
CA SER A 298 -6.18 -10.32 4.24
C SER A 298 -6.62 -9.73 5.57
N THR A 299 -7.67 -8.92 5.57
CA THR A 299 -8.18 -8.27 6.79
C THR A 299 -8.92 -9.25 7.73
N LEU A 300 -9.73 -10.17 7.20
CA LEU A 300 -10.44 -11.21 7.98
C LEU A 300 -9.51 -12.31 8.49
N GLY A 301 -8.49 -12.60 7.68
CA GLY A 301 -7.50 -13.63 7.86
C GLY A 301 -6.29 -13.21 8.69
N ASP A 302 -6.12 -11.93 9.03
CA ASP A 302 -5.04 -11.46 9.89
C ASP A 302 -5.09 -12.16 11.26
N VAL A 303 -3.96 -12.70 11.70
CA VAL A 303 -3.80 -13.35 13.01
C VAL A 303 -4.05 -12.36 14.15
N ASN A 304 -3.75 -11.08 13.94
CA ASN A 304 -3.96 -10.01 14.92
C ASN A 304 -5.36 -9.39 14.86
N ALA A 305 -6.22 -9.85 13.95
CA ALA A 305 -7.59 -9.35 13.87
C ALA A 305 -8.30 -9.62 15.21
N PRO A 306 -8.97 -8.61 15.80
CA PRO A 306 -9.69 -8.81 17.06
C PRO A 306 -10.69 -9.96 16.90
N LEU A 307 -10.62 -10.93 17.82
CA LEU A 307 -11.59 -12.02 17.93
C LEU A 307 -12.99 -11.41 17.99
N SER A 308 -13.92 -11.92 17.18
CA SER A 308 -15.29 -11.40 17.18
C SER A 308 -15.93 -11.63 18.56
N PHE A 309 -16.22 -10.53 19.27
CA PHE A 309 -17.01 -10.54 20.51
C PHE A 309 -18.51 -10.56 20.14
N PHE A 310 -19.00 -11.72 19.65
CA PHE A 310 -20.39 -12.25 19.65
C PHE A 310 -21.02 -12.71 18.30
N SER A 311 -21.47 -13.98 18.32
CA SER A 311 -22.69 -14.59 17.75
C SER A 311 -23.10 -14.37 16.29
N SER A 312 -22.27 -14.80 15.33
CA SER A 312 -22.77 -15.42 14.09
C SER A 312 -22.12 -16.80 13.96
N GLN A 313 -22.87 -17.81 13.55
CA GLN A 313 -22.44 -19.23 13.49
C GLN A 313 -21.24 -19.52 12.56
N LYS A 314 -20.70 -18.51 11.86
CA LYS A 314 -19.53 -18.59 10.98
C LYS A 314 -18.39 -17.73 11.53
N SER A 315 -17.18 -18.28 11.49
CA SER A 315 -15.95 -17.59 11.86
C SER A 315 -15.51 -16.60 10.77
N ASN A 316 -14.66 -15.62 11.11
CA ASN A 316 -14.04 -14.74 10.11
C ASN A 316 -13.24 -15.53 9.06
N SER A 317 -12.71 -16.69 9.43
CA SER A 317 -11.99 -17.59 8.52
C SER A 317 -12.95 -18.23 7.50
N ASP A 318 -14.16 -18.62 7.90
CA ASP A 318 -15.15 -19.19 6.99
C ASP A 318 -15.58 -18.18 5.91
N ASP A 319 -15.81 -16.93 6.31
CA ASP A 319 -16.14 -15.85 5.36
C ASP A 319 -14.99 -15.57 4.39
N ALA A 320 -13.74 -15.61 4.88
CA ALA A 320 -12.56 -15.44 4.04
C ALA A 320 -12.40 -16.58 3.03
N LEU A 321 -12.60 -17.83 3.47
CA LEU A 321 -12.56 -19.02 2.61
C LEU A 321 -13.69 -19.02 1.57
N GLU A 322 -14.91 -18.60 1.95
CA GLU A 322 -16.03 -18.45 1.00
C GLU A 322 -15.70 -17.40 -0.09
N LEU A 323 -15.08 -16.29 0.30
CA LEU A 323 -14.68 -15.24 -0.62
C LEU A 323 -13.52 -15.65 -1.54
N LEU A 324 -12.56 -16.40 -1.02
CA LEU A 324 -11.47 -17.01 -1.79
C LEU A 324 -12.01 -18.00 -2.83
N GLN A 325 -12.89 -18.91 -2.41
CA GLN A 325 -13.50 -19.90 -3.28
C GLN A 325 -14.31 -19.23 -4.39
N MET A 326 -15.14 -18.24 -4.05
CA MET A 326 -15.91 -17.47 -5.05
C MET A 326 -15.00 -16.77 -6.06
N SER A 327 -13.88 -16.20 -5.61
CA SER A 327 -12.91 -15.53 -6.48
C SER A 327 -12.21 -16.53 -7.41
N LEU A 328 -11.78 -17.67 -6.89
CA LEU A 328 -11.19 -18.76 -7.68
C LEU A 328 -12.19 -19.28 -8.73
N ASP A 329 -13.44 -19.53 -8.34
CA ASP A 329 -14.48 -20.02 -9.24
C ASP A 329 -14.78 -19.05 -10.38
N SER A 330 -14.67 -17.74 -10.14
CA SER A 330 -14.82 -16.70 -11.17
C SER A 330 -13.64 -16.64 -12.15
N CYS A 331 -12.45 -17.07 -11.70
CA CYS A 331 -11.20 -16.94 -12.43
C CYS A 331 -10.78 -18.23 -13.17
N LYS A 332 -11.22 -19.41 -12.73
CA LYS A 332 -10.72 -20.71 -13.24
C LYS A 332 -10.97 -21.00 -14.72
N LEU A 333 -11.93 -20.32 -15.36
CA LEU A 333 -12.30 -20.57 -16.76
C LEU A 333 -11.43 -19.82 -17.77
N VAL A 334 -10.75 -18.75 -17.37
CA VAL A 334 -9.93 -17.91 -18.26
C VAL A 334 -8.50 -17.83 -17.70
N PRO A 335 -7.46 -18.23 -18.46
CA PRO A 335 -6.08 -18.26 -17.97
C PRO A 335 -5.62 -16.92 -17.39
N LEU A 336 -5.90 -15.83 -18.10
CA LEU A 336 -5.50 -14.48 -17.68
C LEU A 336 -6.11 -14.07 -16.33
N THR A 337 -7.35 -14.45 -16.05
CA THR A 337 -7.98 -14.14 -14.75
C THR A 337 -7.42 -14.97 -13.63
N LEU A 338 -7.01 -16.21 -13.92
CA LEU A 338 -6.39 -17.08 -12.93
C LEU A 338 -4.96 -16.63 -12.61
N ILE A 339 -4.21 -16.18 -13.61
CA ILE A 339 -2.90 -15.52 -13.43
C ILE A 339 -3.03 -14.32 -12.49
N LEU A 340 -3.95 -13.40 -12.78
CA LEU A 340 -4.21 -12.24 -11.92
C LEU A 340 -4.57 -12.64 -10.49
N PHE A 341 -5.39 -13.69 -10.32
CA PHE A 341 -5.75 -14.19 -8.99
C PHE A 341 -4.54 -14.76 -8.22
N TYR A 342 -3.66 -15.51 -8.89
CA TYR A 342 -2.46 -16.06 -8.27
C TYR A 342 -1.44 -14.98 -7.93
N ASP A 343 -1.23 -14.00 -8.81
CA ASP A 343 -0.32 -12.86 -8.55
C ASP A 343 -0.79 -12.04 -7.33
N GLU A 344 -2.11 -11.81 -7.22
CA GLU A 344 -2.70 -11.15 -6.06
C GLU A 344 -2.62 -11.98 -4.76
N LEU A 345 -2.77 -13.31 -4.85
CA LEU A 345 -2.56 -14.21 -3.71
C LEU A 345 -1.11 -14.15 -3.23
N VAL A 346 -0.15 -14.13 -4.15
CA VAL A 346 1.28 -13.95 -3.81
C VAL A 346 1.50 -12.63 -3.09
N ALA A 347 0.98 -11.52 -3.62
CA ALA A 347 1.10 -10.21 -2.96
C ALA A 347 0.47 -10.19 -1.56
N LEU A 348 -0.66 -10.90 -1.37
CA LEU A 348 -1.31 -11.07 -0.07
C LEU A 348 -0.43 -11.85 0.91
N LEU A 349 0.16 -12.96 0.48
CA LEU A 349 1.04 -13.81 1.28
C LEU A 349 2.33 -13.10 1.70
N GLU A 350 2.91 -12.27 0.82
CA GLU A 350 4.11 -11.49 1.14
C GLU A 350 3.83 -10.30 2.08
N GLY A 351 2.61 -9.74 2.02
CA GLY A 351 2.22 -8.54 2.76
C GLY A 351 1.51 -8.78 4.09
N SER A 352 1.07 -10.01 4.41
CA SER A 352 0.25 -10.28 5.59
C SER A 352 0.52 -11.63 6.26
N VAL A 353 0.40 -11.66 7.59
CA VAL A 353 0.45 -12.90 8.38
C VAL A 353 -0.97 -13.41 8.56
N LEU A 354 -1.29 -14.49 7.84
CA LEU A 354 -2.64 -15.06 7.82
C LEU A 354 -2.80 -16.20 8.83
N LYS A 355 -4.05 -16.48 9.17
CA LYS A 355 -4.44 -17.65 9.96
C LYS A 355 -4.13 -18.96 9.22
N PRO A 356 -3.81 -20.05 9.95
CA PRO A 356 -3.41 -21.31 9.36
C PRO A 356 -4.43 -21.91 8.38
N GLU A 357 -5.73 -21.77 8.63
CA GLU A 357 -6.77 -22.37 7.78
C GLU A 357 -6.76 -21.77 6.36
N ILE A 358 -6.44 -20.49 6.24
CA ILE A 358 -6.33 -19.79 4.95
C ILE A 358 -5.05 -20.23 4.22
N ILE A 359 -3.94 -20.34 4.95
CA ILE A 359 -2.67 -20.82 4.39
C ILE A 359 -2.81 -22.26 3.89
N GLU A 360 -3.48 -23.13 4.64
CA GLU A 360 -3.74 -24.52 4.25
C GLU A 360 -4.59 -24.58 2.97
N TRP A 361 -5.64 -23.77 2.87
CA TRP A 361 -6.46 -23.69 1.65
C TRP A 361 -5.64 -23.24 0.44
N ILE A 362 -4.81 -22.19 0.59
CA ILE A 362 -3.94 -21.70 -0.48
C ILE A 362 -2.92 -22.77 -0.86
N GLY A 363 -2.32 -23.45 0.13
CA GLY A 363 -1.33 -24.50 -0.09
C GLY A 363 -1.91 -25.72 -0.81
N LYS A 364 -3.15 -26.09 -0.52
CA LYS A 364 -3.85 -27.14 -1.26
C LYS A 364 -3.99 -26.80 -2.74
N HIS A 365 -4.36 -25.56 -3.08
CA HIS A 365 -4.45 -25.15 -4.49
C HIS A 365 -3.08 -24.97 -5.15
N ALA A 366 -2.07 -24.53 -4.41
CA ALA A 366 -0.69 -24.52 -4.89
C ALA A 366 -0.19 -25.94 -5.23
N SER A 367 -0.59 -26.95 -4.46
CA SER A 367 -0.22 -28.36 -4.70
C SER A 367 -0.84 -28.97 -5.96
N GLU A 368 -1.88 -28.36 -6.54
CA GLU A 368 -2.43 -28.77 -7.84
C GLU A 368 -1.42 -28.59 -8.99
N PHE A 369 -0.32 -27.88 -8.75
CA PHE A 369 0.79 -27.71 -9.69
C PHE A 369 1.36 -29.05 -10.18
N GLU A 370 1.64 -29.97 -9.26
CA GLU A 370 2.30 -31.26 -9.56
C GLU A 370 1.48 -32.12 -10.55
N PRO A 371 0.22 -32.48 -10.27
CA PRO A 371 -0.58 -33.27 -11.22
C PRO A 371 -0.82 -32.51 -12.54
N MET A 372 -0.85 -31.19 -12.52
CA MET A 372 -1.13 -30.36 -13.69
C MET A 372 0.07 -30.21 -14.63
N PHE A 373 1.30 -30.12 -14.13
CA PHE A 373 2.47 -29.77 -14.94
C PHE A 373 3.62 -30.78 -14.91
N LEU A 374 3.60 -31.73 -13.98
CA LEU A 374 4.66 -32.72 -13.83
C LEU A 374 4.22 -34.10 -14.31
N SER A 375 5.20 -34.96 -14.53
CA SER A 375 5.04 -36.40 -14.79
C SER A 375 6.23 -37.12 -14.19
N ASP A 376 6.01 -38.35 -13.73
CA ASP A 376 7.06 -39.16 -13.13
C ASP A 376 8.02 -39.70 -14.21
N LEU A 377 9.29 -39.82 -13.83
CA LEU A 377 10.32 -40.48 -14.63
C LEU A 377 10.80 -41.75 -13.92
N GLU A 378 10.84 -42.85 -14.67
CA GLU A 378 11.48 -44.08 -14.20
C GLU A 378 12.94 -44.08 -14.66
N GLY A 379 13.88 -43.95 -13.71
CA GLY A 379 15.32 -43.93 -14.01
C GLY A 379 15.75 -42.81 -14.96
N GLY A 380 15.09 -41.65 -14.90
CA GLY A 380 15.40 -40.49 -15.74
C GLY A 380 14.97 -40.62 -17.21
N GLN A 381 14.12 -41.61 -17.55
CA GLN A 381 13.65 -41.85 -18.91
C GLN A 381 12.15 -41.58 -19.06
N LEU A 382 11.75 -41.10 -20.25
CA LEU A 382 10.34 -40.93 -20.58
C LEU A 382 9.67 -42.30 -20.75
N PRO A 383 8.45 -42.50 -20.22
CA PRO A 383 7.64 -43.65 -20.58
C PRO A 383 7.39 -43.64 -22.11
N LEU A 384 7.58 -44.80 -22.76
CA LEU A 384 7.51 -45.05 -24.22
C LEU A 384 6.87 -43.92 -25.06
N SER A 385 7.68 -43.32 -25.95
CA SER A 385 7.37 -42.11 -26.71
C SER A 385 6.13 -42.24 -27.60
N VAL A 386 4.96 -41.83 -27.10
CA VAL A 386 3.80 -41.55 -27.95
C VAL A 386 4.05 -40.21 -28.65
N PRO A 387 4.07 -40.15 -30.00
CA PRO A 387 4.28 -38.89 -30.70
C PRO A 387 3.14 -37.92 -30.37
N CYS A 388 3.52 -36.74 -29.91
CA CYS A 388 2.62 -35.66 -29.54
C CYS A 388 2.32 -34.84 -30.80
N ASP A 389 1.16 -35.02 -31.43
CA ASP A 389 0.80 -34.38 -32.71
C ASP A 389 1.81 -34.63 -33.86
N GLY A 390 2.43 -35.82 -33.87
CA GLY A 390 3.44 -36.19 -34.87
C GLY A 390 4.81 -35.55 -34.66
N ILE A 391 5.03 -34.88 -33.52
CA ILE A 391 6.34 -34.38 -33.07
C ILE A 391 6.90 -35.36 -32.04
N GLU A 392 8.12 -35.84 -32.28
CA GLU A 392 8.88 -36.60 -31.29
C GLU A 392 9.43 -35.65 -30.21
N GLY A 393 9.17 -36.01 -28.95
CA GLY A 393 9.67 -35.30 -27.78
C GLY A 393 10.89 -35.97 -27.17
N GLU A 394 11.77 -35.16 -26.58
CA GLU A 394 12.97 -35.59 -25.88
C GLU A 394 13.09 -34.87 -24.53
N LEU A 395 13.90 -35.42 -23.63
CA LEU A 395 14.26 -34.77 -22.37
C LEU A 395 15.38 -33.76 -22.60
N TRP A 396 15.07 -32.49 -22.36
CA TRP A 396 16.01 -31.40 -22.49
C TRP A 396 16.51 -30.96 -21.12
N ILE A 397 17.78 -30.56 -21.07
CA ILE A 397 18.35 -29.78 -19.96
C ILE A 397 18.16 -30.50 -18.60
N ASN A 398 18.43 -31.80 -18.57
CA ASN A 398 18.43 -32.58 -17.34
C ASN A 398 19.69 -32.24 -16.52
N LEU A 399 19.53 -31.66 -15.32
CA LEU A 399 20.67 -31.34 -14.45
C LEU A 399 20.97 -32.44 -13.44
N ASP A 400 19.96 -33.26 -13.10
CA ASP A 400 20.05 -34.34 -12.10
C ASP A 400 20.27 -35.72 -12.73
N GLY A 401 20.29 -35.82 -14.06
CA GLY A 401 20.53 -37.05 -14.80
C GLY A 401 19.53 -38.14 -14.44
N ASP A 402 20.03 -39.36 -14.26
CA ASP A 402 19.24 -40.55 -13.93
C ASP A 402 18.57 -40.48 -12.54
N ALA A 403 19.01 -39.55 -11.68
CA ALA A 403 18.41 -39.31 -10.37
C ALA A 403 17.17 -38.39 -10.44
N SER A 404 16.78 -37.91 -11.63
CA SER A 404 15.59 -37.07 -11.80
C SER A 404 14.30 -37.87 -11.60
N PRO A 405 13.47 -37.55 -10.59
CA PRO A 405 12.22 -38.26 -10.35
C PRO A 405 11.06 -37.73 -11.22
N ILE A 406 11.17 -36.50 -11.71
CA ILE A 406 10.06 -35.76 -12.34
C ILE A 406 10.51 -35.06 -13.64
N VAL A 407 9.57 -34.80 -14.54
CA VAL A 407 9.74 -34.00 -15.76
C VAL A 407 8.62 -32.97 -15.91
N LEU A 408 8.95 -31.78 -16.41
CA LEU A 408 7.95 -30.79 -16.79
C LEU A 408 7.37 -31.11 -18.19
N LYS A 409 6.06 -31.37 -18.28
CA LYS A 409 5.38 -31.82 -19.51
C LYS A 409 4.95 -30.69 -20.45
N ILE A 410 5.88 -29.84 -20.91
CA ILE A 410 5.57 -28.74 -21.85
C ILE A 410 5.00 -29.25 -23.18
N LEU A 411 5.71 -30.16 -23.87
CA LEU A 411 5.28 -30.65 -25.18
C LEU A 411 3.94 -31.40 -25.15
N PRO A 412 3.68 -32.33 -24.22
CA PRO A 412 2.39 -33.00 -24.11
C PRO A 412 1.22 -32.04 -23.87
N LEU A 413 1.42 -31.00 -23.05
CA LEU A 413 0.38 -30.01 -22.76
C LEU A 413 0.04 -29.16 -23.98
N LEU A 414 1.03 -28.73 -24.77
CA LEU A 414 0.81 -27.98 -26.02
C LEU A 414 0.20 -28.82 -27.14
N SER A 415 0.48 -30.11 -27.14
CA SER A 415 0.00 -31.04 -28.16
C SER A 415 -1.34 -31.68 -27.79
N SER A 416 -1.89 -31.32 -26.63
CA SER A 416 -3.20 -31.79 -26.22
C SER A 416 -4.30 -31.25 -27.14
N SER A 417 -5.25 -32.11 -27.48
CA SER A 417 -6.45 -31.71 -28.22
C SER A 417 -7.43 -30.89 -27.36
N LEU A 418 -7.25 -30.91 -26.04
CA LEU A 418 -8.05 -30.14 -25.10
C LEU A 418 -7.45 -28.75 -24.92
N GLN A 419 -8.13 -27.72 -25.42
CA GLN A 419 -7.68 -26.33 -25.36
C GLN A 419 -7.37 -25.87 -23.92
N GLN A 420 -8.14 -26.34 -22.92
CA GLN A 420 -7.89 -26.06 -21.50
C GLN A 420 -6.51 -26.56 -21.01
N GLN A 421 -6.00 -27.65 -21.56
CA GLN A 421 -4.67 -28.18 -21.22
C GLN A 421 -3.56 -27.43 -21.94
N SER A 422 -3.79 -27.00 -23.19
CA SER A 422 -2.88 -26.08 -23.90
C SER A 422 -2.73 -24.76 -23.15
N ASP A 423 -3.85 -24.20 -22.70
CA ASP A 423 -3.92 -22.90 -22.05
C ASP A 423 -3.38 -22.92 -20.61
N SER A 424 -3.30 -24.10 -19.99
CA SER A 424 -2.70 -24.30 -18.66
C SER A 424 -1.26 -23.78 -18.58
N LEU A 425 -0.49 -23.87 -19.66
CA LEU A 425 0.90 -23.43 -19.70
C LEU A 425 1.07 -21.92 -19.56
N GLN A 426 0.03 -21.14 -19.86
CA GLN A 426 0.03 -19.69 -19.61
C GLN A 426 0.06 -19.39 -18.11
N ILE A 427 -0.55 -20.26 -17.30
CA ILE A 427 -0.68 -20.09 -15.84
C ILE A 427 0.55 -20.63 -15.10
N LEU A 428 1.36 -21.48 -15.75
CA LEU A 428 2.53 -22.14 -15.17
C LEU A 428 3.44 -21.18 -14.35
N PRO A 429 3.85 -19.99 -14.85
CA PRO A 429 4.70 -19.07 -14.09
C PRO A 429 4.05 -18.60 -12.78
N SER A 430 2.82 -18.10 -12.83
CA SER A 430 2.12 -17.57 -11.64
C SER A 430 1.78 -18.66 -10.62
N GLN A 431 1.42 -19.86 -11.08
CA GLN A 431 1.15 -20.98 -10.18
C GLN A 431 2.43 -21.49 -9.50
N PHE A 432 3.55 -21.52 -10.23
CA PHE A 432 4.85 -21.85 -9.62
C PHE A 432 5.29 -20.77 -8.63
N LEU A 433 5.09 -19.49 -8.96
CA LEU A 433 5.39 -18.41 -8.03
C LEU A 433 4.60 -18.58 -6.73
N LEU A 434 3.29 -18.85 -6.82
CA LEU A 434 2.45 -19.16 -5.66
C LEU A 434 2.98 -20.35 -4.86
N LEU A 435 3.30 -21.47 -5.53
CA LEU A 435 3.89 -22.65 -4.89
C LEU A 435 5.19 -22.30 -4.15
N SER A 436 6.09 -21.54 -4.79
CA SER A 436 7.37 -21.16 -4.19
C SER A 436 7.20 -20.25 -2.96
N VAL A 437 6.18 -19.38 -2.96
CA VAL A 437 5.90 -18.49 -1.82
C VAL A 437 5.30 -19.29 -0.67
N VAL A 438 4.33 -20.16 -0.94
CA VAL A 438 3.74 -21.06 0.07
C VAL A 438 4.81 -21.96 0.71
N GLU A 439 5.69 -22.54 -0.10
CA GLU A 439 6.77 -23.40 0.35
C GLU A 439 7.74 -22.63 1.27
N ARG A 440 8.18 -21.43 0.86
CA ARG A 440 9.03 -20.56 1.69
C ARG A 440 8.35 -20.20 3.01
N LEU A 441 7.07 -19.86 2.99
CA LEU A 441 6.33 -19.52 4.21
C LEU A 441 6.23 -20.72 5.16
N SER A 442 6.02 -21.92 4.61
CA SER A 442 5.89 -23.15 5.39
C SER A 442 7.22 -23.64 5.96
N ASN A 443 8.34 -23.38 5.26
CA ASN A 443 9.66 -23.94 5.57
C ASN A 443 10.72 -22.88 5.92
N GLN A 444 10.33 -21.79 6.60
CA GLN A 444 11.24 -20.76 7.11
C GLN A 444 12.18 -20.18 6.02
N GLY A 445 11.64 -19.95 4.83
CA GLY A 445 12.35 -19.44 3.67
C GLY A 445 13.02 -20.50 2.80
N SER A 446 13.04 -21.77 3.21
CA SER A 446 13.62 -22.87 2.42
C SER A 446 12.67 -23.30 1.29
N LEU A 447 13.25 -23.63 0.13
CA LEU A 447 12.56 -24.29 -1.00
C LEU A 447 12.88 -25.79 -1.10
N GLY A 448 13.32 -26.40 0.01
CA GLY A 448 13.76 -27.79 0.05
C GLY A 448 12.71 -28.81 -0.40
N GLY A 449 11.42 -28.58 -0.17
CA GLY A 449 10.35 -29.49 -0.58
C GLY A 449 10.08 -29.50 -2.09
N ILE A 450 10.59 -28.51 -2.83
CA ILE A 450 10.42 -28.38 -4.29
C ILE A 450 11.76 -28.33 -5.04
N ASP A 451 12.86 -28.72 -4.41
CA ASP A 451 14.22 -28.62 -4.95
C ASP A 451 14.44 -29.43 -6.24
N ALA A 452 13.71 -30.53 -6.40
CA ALA A 452 13.68 -31.35 -7.60
C ALA A 452 13.31 -30.52 -8.85
N LEU A 453 12.49 -29.47 -8.73
CA LEU A 453 12.11 -28.60 -9.85
C LEU A 453 13.29 -27.83 -10.43
N LEU A 454 14.30 -27.51 -9.61
CA LEU A 454 15.48 -26.79 -10.10
C LEU A 454 16.32 -27.67 -11.04
N GLY A 455 16.35 -28.98 -10.80
CA GLY A 455 17.17 -29.92 -11.58
C GLY A 455 16.42 -30.72 -12.65
N CYS A 456 15.09 -30.75 -12.59
CA CYS A 456 14.27 -31.59 -13.47
C CYS A 456 14.43 -31.26 -14.97
N PRO A 457 14.38 -32.27 -15.86
CA PRO A 457 14.34 -32.06 -17.30
C PRO A 457 13.03 -31.43 -17.78
N LEU A 458 13.07 -30.89 -18.99
CA LEU A 458 11.91 -30.37 -19.72
C LEU A 458 11.56 -31.34 -20.85
N HIS A 459 10.30 -31.72 -20.98
CA HIS A 459 9.84 -32.48 -22.14
C HIS A 459 9.56 -31.50 -23.30
N LEU A 460 10.49 -31.44 -24.25
CA LEU A 460 10.47 -30.51 -25.39
C LEU A 460 10.58 -31.26 -26.73
N PRO A 461 10.19 -30.64 -27.86
CA PRO A 461 10.41 -31.20 -29.19
C PRO A 461 11.87 -31.60 -29.42
N SER A 462 12.13 -32.68 -30.15
CA SER A 462 13.48 -33.07 -30.53
C SER A 462 14.25 -31.90 -31.19
N PRO A 463 15.52 -31.64 -30.82
CA PRO A 463 16.32 -30.56 -31.40
C PRO A 463 16.44 -30.63 -32.92
N ARG A 464 16.27 -31.83 -33.50
CA ARG A 464 16.28 -32.03 -34.96
C ARG A 464 15.28 -31.13 -35.68
N TYR A 465 14.15 -30.80 -35.06
CA TYR A 465 13.10 -29.96 -35.63
C TYR A 465 13.49 -28.48 -35.73
N LEU A 466 14.53 -28.05 -34.99
CA LEU A 466 15.11 -26.71 -35.10
C LEU A 466 16.06 -26.57 -36.30
N SER A 467 16.42 -27.69 -36.94
CA SER A 467 17.24 -27.67 -38.16
C SER A 467 16.40 -27.28 -39.39
N GLY A 468 17.00 -26.51 -40.31
CA GLY A 468 16.27 -25.95 -41.46
C GLY A 468 15.62 -26.96 -42.41
N VAL A 469 16.09 -28.21 -42.45
CA VAL A 469 15.51 -29.27 -43.31
C VAL A 469 14.24 -29.85 -42.70
N HIS A 470 14.26 -30.16 -41.40
CA HIS A 470 13.11 -30.70 -40.68
C HIS A 470 12.07 -29.62 -40.38
N TRP A 471 12.52 -28.40 -40.05
CA TRP A 471 11.64 -27.23 -39.85
C TRP A 471 10.75 -26.94 -41.05
N LYS A 472 11.31 -27.00 -42.27
CA LYS A 472 10.54 -26.77 -43.51
C LYS A 472 9.47 -27.81 -43.78
N LYS A 473 9.61 -29.02 -43.23
CA LYS A 473 8.65 -30.12 -43.37
C LYS A 473 7.50 -30.06 -42.36
N LEU A 474 7.62 -29.21 -41.33
CA LEU A 474 6.58 -29.03 -40.32
C LEU A 474 5.39 -28.26 -40.87
N THR A 475 4.19 -28.65 -40.44
CA THR A 475 2.98 -27.86 -40.64
C THR A 475 3.01 -26.58 -39.80
N GLU A 476 2.18 -25.58 -40.14
CA GLU A 476 2.07 -24.34 -39.35
C GLU A 476 1.72 -24.62 -37.87
N LYS A 477 0.80 -25.56 -37.61
CA LYS A 477 0.46 -25.99 -36.24
C LYS A 477 1.69 -26.52 -35.50
N GLN A 478 2.48 -27.37 -36.15
CA GLN A 478 3.68 -27.95 -35.55
C GLN A 478 4.78 -26.90 -35.31
N LYS A 479 4.94 -25.93 -36.20
CA LYS A 479 5.85 -24.79 -35.99
C LYS A 479 5.43 -23.97 -34.77
N HIS A 480 4.13 -23.72 -34.58
CA HIS A 480 3.63 -23.05 -33.37
C HIS A 480 3.95 -23.85 -32.11
N ILE A 481 3.71 -25.17 -32.11
CA ILE A 481 4.04 -26.03 -30.95
C ILE A 481 5.53 -25.93 -30.61
N VAL A 482 6.41 -25.99 -31.60
CA VAL A 482 7.87 -25.90 -31.36
C VAL A 482 8.26 -24.52 -30.80
N CYS A 483 7.79 -23.43 -31.40
CA CYS A 483 8.06 -22.08 -30.92
C CYS A 483 7.51 -21.84 -29.51
N PHE A 484 6.26 -22.23 -29.24
CA PHE A 484 5.66 -22.07 -27.92
C PHE A 484 6.33 -22.96 -26.88
N SER A 485 6.78 -24.17 -27.23
CA SER A 485 7.53 -25.03 -26.32
C SER A 485 8.79 -24.33 -25.82
N LEU A 486 9.54 -23.70 -26.72
CA LEU A 486 10.73 -22.90 -26.36
C LEU A 486 10.35 -21.66 -25.54
N PHE A 487 9.28 -20.95 -25.92
CA PHE A 487 8.80 -19.79 -25.19
C PHE A 487 8.45 -20.13 -23.73
N TYR A 488 7.69 -21.20 -23.48
CA TYR A 488 7.35 -21.63 -22.13
C TYR A 488 8.57 -22.15 -21.37
N ALA A 489 9.49 -22.86 -22.03
CA ALA A 489 10.74 -23.31 -21.42
C ALA A 489 11.60 -22.12 -20.94
N VAL A 490 11.71 -21.07 -21.76
CA VAL A 490 12.45 -19.84 -21.40
C VAL A 490 11.82 -19.16 -20.18
N ASN A 491 10.49 -18.95 -20.18
CA ASN A 491 9.81 -18.34 -19.04
C ASN A 491 9.92 -19.21 -17.76
N TRP A 492 9.78 -20.53 -17.90
CA TRP A 492 10.00 -21.46 -16.79
C TRP A 492 11.39 -21.35 -16.18
N ILE A 493 12.45 -21.33 -17.01
CA ILE A 493 13.82 -21.17 -16.53
C ILE A 493 14.00 -19.82 -15.82
N ARG A 494 13.38 -18.75 -16.33
CA ARG A 494 13.40 -17.43 -15.66
C ARG A 494 12.77 -17.49 -14.28
N GLU A 495 11.61 -18.14 -14.14
CA GLU A 495 10.98 -18.28 -12.83
C GLU A 495 11.77 -19.16 -11.86
N LEU A 496 12.37 -20.25 -12.33
CA LEU A 496 13.29 -21.05 -11.52
C LEU A 496 14.45 -20.20 -11.00
N LEU A 497 15.07 -19.38 -11.86
CA LEU A 497 16.15 -18.49 -11.47
C LEU A 497 15.66 -17.44 -10.43
N ASN A 498 14.49 -16.83 -10.65
CA ASN A 498 13.90 -15.87 -9.73
C ASN A 498 13.68 -16.50 -8.35
N ALA A 499 12.99 -17.63 -8.27
CA ALA A 499 12.64 -18.29 -7.02
C ALA A 499 13.87 -18.82 -6.26
N PHE A 500 14.72 -19.61 -6.92
CA PHE A 500 15.85 -20.28 -6.27
C PHE A 500 17.05 -19.36 -6.00
N SER A 501 17.10 -18.16 -6.59
CA SER A 501 18.12 -17.16 -6.24
C SER A 501 18.03 -16.71 -4.76
N SER A 502 16.82 -16.67 -4.21
CA SER A 502 16.58 -16.38 -2.77
C SER A 502 17.33 -17.36 -1.86
N GLN A 503 17.44 -18.63 -2.27
CA GLN A 503 18.12 -19.68 -1.51
C GLN A 503 19.64 -19.48 -1.38
N VAL A 504 20.20 -18.57 -2.18
CA VAL A 504 21.61 -18.21 -2.16
C VAL A 504 21.85 -16.88 -1.46
N VAL A 505 21.01 -15.89 -1.76
CA VAL A 505 21.17 -14.50 -1.27
C VAL A 505 20.75 -14.38 0.19
N ASP A 506 19.63 -15.00 0.56
CA ASP A 506 19.08 -14.86 1.90
C ASP A 506 19.84 -15.74 2.90
N LYS A 507 20.02 -15.24 4.12
CA LYS A 507 20.54 -16.05 5.24
C LYS A 507 19.42 -16.96 5.74
N ILE A 508 19.26 -18.12 5.09
CA ILE A 508 18.34 -19.16 5.53
C ILE A 508 19.07 -20.03 6.55
N GLU A 509 18.56 -20.07 7.78
CA GLU A 509 19.21 -20.74 8.93
C GLU A 509 19.35 -22.27 8.74
N ASN A 510 18.54 -22.87 7.86
CA ASN A 510 18.40 -24.32 7.71
C ASN A 510 19.05 -24.93 6.45
N VAL A 511 19.77 -24.16 5.63
CA VAL A 511 20.40 -24.68 4.40
C VAL A 511 21.86 -25.01 4.64
N THR A 512 22.27 -26.28 4.41
CA THR A 512 23.67 -26.68 4.59
C THR A 512 24.58 -26.01 3.54
N PRO A 513 25.87 -25.75 3.85
CA PRO A 513 26.81 -25.16 2.90
C PRO A 513 26.93 -25.95 1.59
N ASN A 514 26.87 -27.28 1.66
CA ASN A 514 26.96 -28.16 0.50
C ASN A 514 25.72 -28.03 -0.40
N THR A 515 24.52 -28.05 0.19
CA THR A 515 23.26 -27.82 -0.54
C THR A 515 23.26 -26.46 -1.24
N LYS A 516 23.80 -25.43 -0.57
CA LYS A 516 23.94 -24.09 -1.15
C LYS A 516 24.88 -24.08 -2.36
N GLU A 517 26.02 -24.76 -2.28
CA GLU A 517 26.96 -24.85 -3.39
C GLU A 517 26.37 -25.60 -4.60
N GLU A 518 25.64 -26.69 -4.35
CA GLU A 518 24.92 -27.44 -5.38
C GLU A 518 23.84 -26.59 -6.05
N THR A 519 23.04 -25.85 -5.28
CA THR A 519 22.05 -24.91 -5.80
C THR A 519 22.69 -23.84 -6.68
N VAL A 520 23.83 -23.26 -6.26
CA VAL A 520 24.58 -22.30 -7.09
C VAL A 520 25.04 -22.92 -8.40
N LYS A 521 25.59 -24.15 -8.37
CA LYS A 521 25.99 -24.87 -9.59
C LYS A 521 24.80 -25.09 -10.53
N LYS A 522 23.65 -25.52 -10.01
CA LYS A 522 22.42 -25.71 -10.79
C LYS A 522 21.92 -24.39 -11.39
N LEU A 523 21.90 -23.31 -10.62
CA LEU A 523 21.51 -21.97 -11.09
C LEU A 523 22.41 -21.47 -12.22
N LEU A 524 23.73 -21.60 -12.10
CA LEU A 524 24.67 -21.22 -13.17
C LEU A 524 24.46 -22.04 -14.45
N LYS A 525 24.18 -23.35 -14.32
CA LYS A 525 23.81 -24.18 -15.46
C LYS A 525 22.50 -23.69 -16.08
N ARG A 526 21.45 -23.42 -15.30
CA ARG A 526 20.17 -22.87 -15.79
C ARG A 526 20.35 -21.54 -16.52
N LEU A 527 21.16 -20.63 -15.97
CA LEU A 527 21.49 -19.37 -16.61
C LEU A 527 22.19 -19.58 -17.95
N ARG A 528 23.14 -20.53 -18.03
CA ARG A 528 23.78 -20.91 -19.30
C ARG A 528 22.80 -21.51 -20.31
N ASN A 529 21.78 -22.24 -19.86
CA ASN A 529 20.76 -22.81 -20.75
C ASN A 529 19.76 -21.76 -21.25
N LEU A 530 19.60 -20.65 -20.52
CA LEU A 530 18.73 -19.53 -20.90
C LEU A 530 19.36 -18.67 -22.01
N VAL A 531 20.69 -18.53 -22.00
CA VAL A 531 21.49 -17.83 -23.03
C VAL A 531 21.66 -18.73 -24.24
#